data_AF-A0A4R5A3S4-F1
#
_entry.id   AF-A0A4R5A3S4-F1
#
_cell.length_a   1.000
_cell.length_b   1.000
_cell.length_c   1.000
_cell.angle_alpha   90.00
_cell.angle_beta   90.00
_cell.angle_gamma   90.00
#
_symmetry.space_group_name_H-M   'P 1'
#
loop_
_entity.id
_entity.type
_entity.pdbx_description
1 polymer ?
#
loop_
_entity_poly.entity_id
_entity_poly.type
_entity_poly.pdbx_seq_one_letter_code
_entity_poly.pdbx_strand_id
1 'polypeptide(L)'
;MISRLCRGRNANEPRHAAFPLVERPVAALERKFRPFGVSWADRTDDARPGISRPAESLRRPPPYNHGWSARAAPPRLVPKESIMRTWLVRSAALVTAAGAALVAGAVPASSSGADVTTLHTVLTGAAERPGPGDPDGRGAFAAVVRGDTLCYTLVAVGIEPATAAHIHIAPPTDPGPIVVGLETPDPVSHGCITAVPDDQNTTATLTESELAALVANPGNYYVNVHNTPFPAGAIRGQLR
;
A
#
# COMPACT_ATOMS: atom_id res chain seq x y z
N MET A 1 0.42 -83.79 1.86
CA MET A 1 0.77 -82.82 0.80
C MET A 1 -0.37 -81.83 0.66
N ILE A 2 -0.09 -80.57 1.03
CA ILE A 2 -0.67 -79.29 0.56
C ILE A 2 -2.14 -79.28 0.11
N SER A 3 -3.04 -78.61 0.86
CA SER A 3 -3.63 -77.33 0.42
C SER A 3 -4.87 -76.90 1.21
N ARG A 4 -4.75 -75.66 1.71
CA ARG A 4 -5.75 -74.59 1.88
C ARG A 4 -6.78 -74.69 3.01
N LEU A 5 -6.56 -73.72 3.92
CA LEU A 5 -7.29 -73.32 5.09
C LEU A 5 -8.74 -72.88 4.84
N CYS A 6 -9.56 -73.22 5.84
CA CYS A 6 -10.58 -72.44 6.56
C CYS A 6 -11.46 -71.46 5.75
N ARG A 7 -12.77 -71.70 5.56
CA ARG A 7 -13.88 -71.77 6.55
C ARG A 7 -14.18 -70.40 7.19
N GLY A 8 -15.42 -69.92 7.00
CA GLY A 8 -16.15 -69.23 8.08
C GLY A 8 -16.96 -67.99 7.75
N ARG A 9 -18.24 -68.20 7.43
CA ARG A 9 -19.43 -67.33 7.55
C ARG A 9 -19.35 -66.16 8.56
N ASN A 10 -20.01 -65.03 8.25
CA ASN A 10 -21.33 -64.74 8.83
C ASN A 10 -21.99 -63.46 8.26
N ALA A 11 -23.31 -63.56 8.15
CA ALA A 11 -24.24 -62.53 7.75
C ALA A 11 -24.37 -61.41 8.79
N ASN A 12 -24.48 -60.16 8.33
CA ASN A 12 -25.25 -59.14 9.03
C ASN A 12 -25.53 -57.98 8.06
N GLU A 13 -26.76 -57.88 7.56
CA GLU A 13 -27.21 -56.71 6.82
C GLU A 13 -28.66 -56.42 7.17
N PRO A 14 -28.92 -55.26 7.81
CA PRO A 14 -30.17 -54.58 7.57
C PRO A 14 -29.97 -53.09 7.29
N ARG A 15 -30.49 -52.67 6.14
CA ARG A 15 -31.36 -51.50 5.92
C ARG A 15 -30.84 -50.17 6.50
N HIS A 16 -30.12 -49.42 5.67
CA HIS A 16 -29.88 -48.01 5.90
C HIS A 16 -31.16 -47.19 5.73
N ALA A 17 -31.46 -46.43 6.78
CA ALA A 17 -32.54 -45.47 6.89
C ALA A 17 -32.36 -44.30 5.91
N ALA A 18 -33.50 -43.87 5.35
CA ALA A 18 -33.64 -42.61 4.64
C ALA A 18 -33.47 -41.43 5.61
N PHE A 19 -32.65 -40.45 5.22
CA PHE A 19 -32.66 -39.10 5.78
C PHE A 19 -33.01 -38.11 4.65
N PRO A 20 -33.88 -37.12 4.92
CA PRO A 20 -34.46 -36.28 3.89
C PRO A 20 -33.51 -35.17 3.41
N LEU A 21 -33.60 -34.89 2.11
CA LEU A 21 -33.04 -33.72 1.46
C LEU A 21 -33.78 -32.47 1.98
N VAL A 22 -33.04 -31.54 2.58
CA VAL A 22 -33.53 -30.19 2.86
C VAL A 22 -33.29 -29.35 1.60
N GLU A 23 -34.30 -29.30 0.74
CA GLU A 23 -34.37 -28.32 -0.34
C GLU A 23 -34.93 -27.00 0.23
N ARG A 24 -34.11 -25.93 0.20
CA ARG A 24 -34.62 -24.56 0.40
C ARG A 24 -34.75 -23.90 -0.97
N PRO A 25 -35.97 -23.59 -1.45
CA PRO A 25 -36.12 -22.84 -2.68
C PRO A 25 -35.75 -21.37 -2.49
N VAL A 26 -34.92 -20.90 -3.40
CA VAL A 26 -34.58 -19.50 -3.65
C VAL A 26 -35.75 -18.88 -4.42
N ALA A 27 -36.42 -17.87 -3.85
CA ALA A 27 -37.35 -17.04 -4.59
C ALA A 27 -37.35 -15.62 -3.99
N ALA A 28 -36.38 -14.83 -4.45
CA ALA A 28 -36.34 -13.40 -4.23
C ALA A 28 -37.30 -12.71 -5.21
N LEU A 29 -38.32 -12.10 -4.62
CA LEU A 29 -38.85 -10.77 -4.87
C LEU A 29 -38.84 -10.28 -6.34
N GLU A 30 -40.03 -10.33 -6.93
CA GLU A 30 -40.33 -9.71 -8.21
C GLU A 30 -40.06 -8.20 -8.20
N ARG A 31 -39.35 -7.79 -9.25
CA ARG A 31 -39.21 -6.43 -9.74
C ARG A 31 -40.59 -5.82 -10.01
N LYS A 32 -40.92 -4.71 -9.37
CA LYS A 32 -41.87 -3.73 -9.93
C LYS A 32 -41.15 -2.44 -10.26
N PHE A 33 -40.99 -2.25 -11.56
CA PHE A 33 -40.70 -0.98 -12.19
C PHE A 33 -41.80 0.06 -11.88
N ARG A 34 -41.34 1.32 -11.89
CA ARG A 34 -41.99 2.59 -11.49
C ARG A 34 -43.37 2.87 -12.11
N PRO A 35 -44.06 3.92 -11.63
CA PRO A 35 -43.95 5.15 -12.41
C PRO A 35 -43.71 6.43 -11.61
N PHE A 36 -43.28 7.42 -12.41
CA PHE A 36 -43.05 8.83 -12.16
C PHE A 36 -44.14 9.54 -11.35
N GLY A 37 -43.73 10.51 -10.55
CA GLY A 37 -44.64 11.44 -9.88
C GLY A 37 -43.91 12.47 -9.02
N VAL A 38 -43.11 13.35 -9.63
CA VAL A 38 -42.76 14.63 -9.00
C VAL A 38 -43.15 15.73 -9.99
N SER A 39 -44.20 16.43 -9.60
CA SER A 39 -44.86 17.52 -10.32
C SER A 39 -43.91 18.70 -10.49
N TRP A 40 -43.74 19.14 -11.73
CA TRP A 40 -43.16 20.43 -12.11
C TRP A 40 -44.32 21.38 -12.46
N ALA A 41 -44.34 22.54 -11.82
CA ALA A 41 -45.20 23.75 -11.96
C ALA A 41 -45.56 24.20 -10.54
N ASP A 42 -45.31 25.42 -10.05
CA ASP A 42 -45.28 26.73 -10.67
C ASP A 42 -44.22 27.63 -10.02
N ARG A 43 -43.40 28.32 -10.82
CA ARG A 43 -42.90 29.65 -10.49
C ARG A 43 -42.43 30.36 -11.76
N THR A 44 -43.37 30.97 -12.45
CA THR A 44 -43.10 31.98 -13.48
C THR A 44 -42.88 33.34 -12.83
N ASP A 45 -41.82 34.00 -13.30
CA ASP A 45 -41.63 35.44 -13.53
C ASP A 45 -41.78 36.42 -12.35
N ASP A 46 -40.69 37.10 -11.98
CA ASP A 46 -40.42 38.40 -12.59
C ASP A 46 -39.10 39.06 -12.12
N ALA A 47 -38.39 39.59 -13.13
CA ALA A 47 -37.56 40.79 -13.16
C ALA A 47 -36.58 41.13 -12.01
N ARG A 48 -35.27 41.03 -12.31
CA ARG A 48 -34.24 41.95 -11.78
C ARG A 48 -33.38 42.52 -12.92
N PRO A 49 -33.40 43.84 -13.17
CA PRO A 49 -32.44 44.48 -14.07
C PRO A 49 -31.24 45.01 -13.26
N GLY A 50 -30.04 44.94 -13.84
CA GLY A 50 -28.90 45.71 -13.35
C GLY A 50 -27.53 45.04 -13.41
N ILE A 51 -27.09 44.57 -14.58
CA ILE A 51 -25.66 44.35 -14.85
C ILE A 51 -25.16 45.56 -15.64
N SER A 52 -24.35 46.39 -14.99
CA SER A 52 -23.42 47.30 -15.65
C SER A 52 -22.03 47.04 -15.06
N ARG A 53 -21.23 46.25 -15.79
CA ARG A 53 -19.79 46.13 -15.57
C ARG A 53 -19.11 47.16 -16.47
N PRO A 54 -18.30 48.10 -15.95
CA PRO A 54 -17.42 48.85 -16.82
C PRO A 54 -16.24 47.97 -17.27
N ALA A 55 -15.94 48.07 -18.57
CA ALA A 55 -14.73 47.57 -19.17
C ALA A 55 -13.57 48.51 -18.78
N GLU A 56 -12.57 47.99 -18.05
CA GLU A 56 -11.33 48.72 -17.78
C GLU A 56 -10.15 48.06 -18.51
N SER A 57 -9.76 48.75 -19.58
CA SER A 57 -8.44 48.86 -20.19
C SER A 57 -7.41 47.74 -20.03
N LEU A 58 -7.08 47.16 -21.19
CA LEU A 58 -5.79 46.61 -21.58
C LEU A 58 -4.60 47.42 -21.02
N ARG A 59 -3.80 46.81 -20.13
CA ARG A 59 -2.41 47.21 -19.90
C ARG A 59 -1.47 46.12 -20.37
N ARG A 60 -0.64 46.51 -21.33
CA ARG A 60 0.38 45.71 -22.01
C ARG A 60 1.52 45.33 -21.04
N PRO A 61 2.12 44.13 -21.16
CA PRO A 61 3.40 43.84 -20.49
C PRO A 61 4.57 44.55 -21.20
N PRO A 62 5.61 45.01 -20.48
CA PRO A 62 6.84 45.48 -21.10
C PRO A 62 7.69 44.31 -21.63
N PRO A 63 8.49 44.51 -22.70
CA PRO A 63 9.40 43.50 -23.21
C PRO A 63 10.66 43.44 -22.34
N TYR A 64 11.00 42.26 -21.82
CA TYR A 64 12.36 42.02 -21.32
C TYR A 64 13.20 41.37 -22.41
N ASN A 65 14.20 42.13 -22.82
CA ASN A 65 15.02 41.92 -24.00
C ASN A 65 16.21 41.00 -23.68
N HIS A 66 16.65 40.30 -24.71
CA HIS A 66 17.82 39.43 -24.72
C HIS A 66 19.11 40.18 -24.35
N GLY A 67 19.97 39.54 -23.55
CA GLY A 67 21.28 40.05 -23.16
C GLY A 67 22.30 38.94 -22.97
N TRP A 68 22.57 38.16 -24.01
CA TRP A 68 23.79 37.37 -24.10
C TRP A 68 24.95 38.33 -24.33
N SER A 69 25.89 38.43 -23.38
CA SER A 69 27.21 38.98 -23.63
C SER A 69 28.27 37.94 -23.29
N ALA A 70 28.92 37.49 -24.36
CA ALA A 70 30.13 36.69 -24.33
C ALA A 70 31.36 37.59 -24.14
N ARG A 71 32.44 36.95 -23.62
CA ARG A 71 33.85 37.39 -23.51
C ARG A 71 34.12 38.24 -22.24
N ALA A 72 35.20 38.04 -21.48
CA ALA A 72 36.52 37.55 -21.84
C ALA A 72 37.26 36.90 -20.63
N ALA A 73 38.09 35.89 -20.92
CA ALA A 73 39.30 35.54 -20.16
C ALA A 73 40.47 36.43 -20.68
N PRO A 74 41.73 36.44 -20.15
CA PRO A 74 42.41 35.57 -19.16
C PRO A 74 43.24 36.46 -18.15
N PRO A 75 44.42 36.13 -17.53
CA PRO A 75 45.53 35.26 -17.95
C PRO A 75 45.94 34.15 -16.97
N ARG A 76 46.63 33.18 -17.57
CA ARG A 76 47.45 32.14 -16.93
C ARG A 76 48.61 32.76 -16.18
N LEU A 77 48.96 32.20 -15.03
CA LEU A 77 50.33 32.20 -14.52
C LEU A 77 50.78 30.76 -14.24
N VAL A 78 52.07 30.59 -14.51
CA VAL A 78 52.83 29.39 -14.85
C VAL A 78 53.45 28.75 -13.58
N PRO A 79 54.22 27.64 -13.70
CA PRO A 79 54.05 26.44 -12.88
C PRO A 79 55.01 26.39 -11.69
N LYS A 80 54.81 25.41 -10.80
CA LYS A 80 55.91 24.86 -10.02
C LYS A 80 55.77 23.36 -9.88
N GLU A 81 56.30 22.64 -10.86
CA GLU A 81 56.81 21.30 -10.60
C GLU A 81 57.92 21.40 -9.57
N SER A 82 57.88 20.56 -8.54
CA SER A 82 59.09 20.18 -7.81
C SER A 82 58.84 18.95 -6.94
N ILE A 83 59.37 17.83 -7.42
CA ILE A 83 60.17 16.89 -6.62
C ILE A 83 59.40 16.02 -5.63
N MET A 84 58.98 14.86 -6.16
CA MET A 84 59.44 13.54 -5.71
C MET A 84 60.06 13.48 -4.30
N ARG A 85 59.32 12.96 -3.32
CA ARG A 85 59.89 12.30 -2.14
C ARG A 85 59.11 11.04 -1.79
N THR A 86 59.47 9.98 -2.50
CA THR A 86 59.37 8.59 -2.07
C THR A 86 59.87 8.47 -0.62
N TRP A 87 58.99 8.17 0.32
CA TRP A 87 59.38 7.70 1.65
C TRP A 87 59.24 6.18 1.67
N LEU A 88 60.29 5.51 1.23
CA LEU A 88 60.61 4.16 1.69
C LEU A 88 61.39 4.31 2.99
N VAL A 89 60.77 3.97 4.12
CA VAL A 89 61.51 3.52 5.30
C VAL A 89 60.98 2.15 5.68
N ARG A 90 61.87 1.18 5.45
CA ARG A 90 61.84 -0.19 5.96
C ARG A 90 61.78 -0.16 7.48
N SER A 91 60.92 -0.97 8.07
CA SER A 91 61.21 -1.65 9.34
C SER A 91 60.31 -2.87 9.48
N ALA A 92 60.85 -4.00 9.04
CA ALA A 92 60.40 -5.30 9.49
C ALA A 92 60.82 -5.45 10.95
N ALA A 93 59.86 -5.69 11.84
CA ALA A 93 60.09 -6.30 13.14
C ALA A 93 59.03 -7.39 13.31
N LEU A 94 59.41 -8.60 12.89
CA LEU A 94 58.84 -9.85 13.36
C LEU A 94 59.11 -9.93 14.87
N VAL A 95 58.08 -9.72 15.68
CA VAL A 95 58.05 -10.18 17.07
C VAL A 95 57.03 -11.30 17.13
N THR A 96 57.53 -12.53 17.05
CA THR A 96 56.81 -13.73 17.45
C THR A 96 56.63 -13.68 18.96
N ALA A 97 55.42 -13.35 19.41
CA ALA A 97 54.96 -13.69 20.75
C ALA A 97 53.78 -14.64 20.59
N ALA A 98 54.04 -15.92 20.88
CA ALA A 98 53.02 -16.92 21.12
C ALA A 98 52.17 -16.47 22.32
N GLY A 99 51.03 -15.86 22.04
CA GLY A 99 50.01 -15.50 23.02
C GLY A 99 48.78 -16.35 22.78
N ALA A 100 48.37 -17.07 23.82
CA ALA A 100 47.31 -18.07 23.83
C ALA A 100 46.09 -17.75 22.96
N ALA A 101 45.69 -18.74 22.17
CA ALA A 101 44.40 -18.77 21.48
C ALA A 101 43.26 -18.73 22.51
N LEU A 102 42.78 -17.53 22.83
CA LEU A 102 41.42 -17.36 23.31
C LEU A 102 40.54 -17.44 22.07
N VAL A 103 40.05 -18.64 21.77
CA VAL A 103 38.87 -18.78 20.93
C VAL A 103 37.72 -18.17 21.73
N ALA A 104 37.57 -16.86 21.63
CA ALA A 104 36.33 -16.19 21.97
C ALA A 104 35.32 -16.71 20.96
N GLY A 105 34.66 -17.81 21.31
CA GLY A 105 33.44 -18.24 20.66
C GLY A 105 32.45 -17.11 20.83
N ALA A 106 32.39 -16.21 19.85
CA ALA A 106 31.23 -15.38 19.62
C ALA A 106 30.12 -16.37 19.26
N VAL A 107 29.43 -16.87 20.28
CA VAL A 107 28.08 -17.39 20.08
C VAL A 107 27.34 -16.24 19.41
N PRO A 108 26.87 -16.38 18.16
CA PRO A 108 25.93 -15.41 17.65
C PRO A 108 24.79 -15.39 18.67
N ALA A 109 24.54 -14.24 19.26
CA ALA A 109 23.29 -14.02 19.96
C ALA A 109 22.22 -14.17 18.88
N SER A 110 21.64 -15.37 18.79
CA SER A 110 20.40 -15.57 18.05
C SER A 110 19.39 -14.67 18.75
N SER A 111 19.18 -13.48 18.20
CA SER A 111 18.04 -12.65 18.52
C SER A 111 16.81 -13.41 18.01
N SER A 112 16.33 -14.39 18.78
CA SER A 112 15.03 -15.02 18.56
C SER A 112 13.89 -14.11 19.04
N GLY A 113 14.10 -12.80 19.06
CA GLY A 113 13.02 -11.84 19.01
C GLY A 113 12.60 -11.78 17.55
N ALA A 114 11.41 -12.28 17.23
CA ALA A 114 10.82 -12.06 15.91
C ALA A 114 10.94 -10.57 15.59
N ASP A 115 11.56 -10.24 14.45
CA ASP A 115 11.72 -8.85 14.05
C ASP A 115 10.33 -8.21 13.96
N VAL A 116 10.16 -7.06 14.64
CA VAL A 116 8.88 -6.36 14.72
C VAL A 116 9.00 -5.10 13.90
N THR A 117 8.33 -5.07 12.75
CA THR A 117 8.26 -3.88 11.91
C THR A 117 6.96 -3.14 12.16
N THR A 118 7.02 -1.82 12.32
CA THR A 118 5.85 -0.96 12.39
C THR A 118 5.68 -0.20 11.08
N LEU A 119 4.46 -0.15 10.56
CA LEU A 119 4.11 0.56 9.35
C LEU A 119 3.04 1.58 9.66
N HIS A 120 3.13 2.78 9.09
CA HIS A 120 2.11 3.79 9.35
C HIS A 120 2.01 4.83 8.24
N THR A 121 0.85 5.46 8.15
CA THR A 121 0.63 6.64 7.30
C THR A 121 -0.57 7.45 7.77
N VAL A 122 -0.59 8.74 7.40
CA VAL A 122 -1.79 9.57 7.38
C VAL A 122 -2.37 9.55 5.96
N LEU A 123 -3.69 9.47 5.85
CA LEU A 123 -4.40 9.46 4.58
C LEU A 123 -5.12 10.80 4.36
N THR A 124 -5.09 11.30 3.12
CA THR A 124 -5.80 12.52 2.70
C THR A 124 -6.29 12.37 1.27
N GLY A 125 -7.37 13.05 0.88
CA GLY A 125 -7.80 13.03 -0.53
C GLY A 125 -6.86 13.78 -1.48
N ALA A 126 -6.10 14.76 -0.98
CA ALA A 126 -5.08 15.47 -1.77
C ALA A 126 -3.91 14.57 -2.21
N ALA A 127 -3.65 13.49 -1.47
CA ALA A 127 -2.63 12.51 -1.79
C ALA A 127 -3.09 11.47 -2.84
N GLU A 128 -4.37 11.44 -3.21
CA GLU A 128 -4.91 10.45 -4.14
C GLU A 128 -4.35 10.59 -5.56
N ARG A 129 -4.12 9.46 -6.24
CA ARG A 129 -3.63 9.42 -7.62
C ARG A 129 -4.34 8.29 -8.40
N PRO A 130 -5.00 8.57 -9.55
CA PRO A 130 -5.27 9.90 -10.08
C PRO A 130 -6.19 10.68 -9.14
N GLY A 131 -5.84 11.95 -8.91
CA GLY A 131 -6.57 12.81 -7.99
C GLY A 131 -7.51 13.79 -8.68
N PRO A 132 -8.26 14.60 -7.91
CA PRO A 132 -8.29 14.60 -6.45
C PRO A 132 -9.18 13.49 -5.87
N GLY A 133 -8.86 13.04 -4.66
CA GLY A 133 -9.79 12.31 -3.80
C GLY A 133 -10.73 13.26 -3.06
N ASP A 134 -11.29 12.79 -1.95
CA ASP A 134 -12.21 13.55 -1.10
C ASP A 134 -11.50 14.72 -0.40
N PRO A 135 -11.88 15.98 -0.68
CA PRO A 135 -11.20 17.14 -0.10
C PRO A 135 -11.38 17.26 1.42
N ASP A 136 -12.44 16.69 1.98
CA ASP A 136 -12.74 16.71 3.41
C ASP A 136 -12.17 15.47 4.12
N GLY A 137 -11.90 14.42 3.35
CA GLY A 137 -11.46 13.11 3.82
C GLY A 137 -10.09 13.11 4.50
N ARG A 138 -10.04 12.45 5.66
CA ARG A 138 -8.81 12.22 6.43
C ARG A 138 -8.81 10.81 7.01
N GLY A 139 -7.62 10.28 7.22
CA GLY A 139 -7.47 8.98 7.85
C GLY A 139 -6.09 8.74 8.44
N ALA A 140 -5.96 7.62 9.13
CA ALA A 140 -4.68 7.13 9.64
C ALA A 140 -4.67 5.61 9.56
N PHE A 141 -3.51 5.06 9.23
CA PHE A 141 -3.25 3.63 9.26
C PHE A 141 -2.01 3.36 10.10
N ALA A 142 -2.08 2.33 10.93
CA ALA A 142 -0.94 1.80 11.66
C ALA A 142 -1.01 0.27 11.64
N ALA A 143 0.14 -0.38 11.44
CA ALA A 143 0.27 -1.82 11.48
C ALA A 143 1.55 -2.26 12.16
N VAL A 144 1.51 -3.47 12.69
CA VAL A 144 2.65 -4.20 13.24
C VAL A 144 2.77 -5.50 12.50
N VAL A 145 3.95 -5.76 11.95
CA VAL A 145 4.32 -7.04 11.34
C VAL A 145 5.15 -7.83 12.33
N ARG A 146 4.77 -9.09 12.58
CA ARG A 146 5.54 -10.05 13.38
C ARG A 146 5.60 -11.37 12.63
N GLY A 147 6.80 -11.76 12.20
CA GLY A 147 6.96 -12.93 11.35
C GLY A 147 6.18 -12.75 10.04
N ASP A 148 5.21 -13.64 9.80
CA ASP A 148 4.36 -13.68 8.61
C ASP A 148 3.03 -12.91 8.78
N THR A 149 2.80 -12.27 9.94
CA THR A 149 1.48 -11.72 10.27
C THR A 149 1.54 -10.20 10.40
N LEU A 150 0.68 -9.51 9.61
CA LEU A 150 0.46 -8.07 9.66
C LEU A 150 -0.87 -7.79 10.38
N CYS A 151 -0.81 -7.14 11.54
CA CYS A 151 -1.99 -6.67 12.26
C CYS A 151 -2.10 -5.15 12.18
N TYR A 152 -3.28 -4.62 11.86
CA TYR A 152 -3.47 -3.19 11.59
C TYR A 152 -4.69 -2.58 12.26
N THR A 153 -4.71 -1.25 12.28
CA THR A 153 -5.88 -0.41 12.52
C THR A 153 -5.93 0.67 11.44
N LEU A 154 -7.11 0.88 10.89
CA LEU A 154 -7.40 1.88 9.87
C LEU A 154 -8.54 2.77 10.35
N VAL A 155 -8.37 4.08 10.23
CA VAL A 155 -9.39 5.08 10.52
C VAL A 155 -9.63 5.91 9.28
N ALA A 156 -10.90 6.12 8.91
CA ALA A 156 -11.33 7.00 7.84
C ALA A 156 -12.49 7.87 8.33
N VAL A 157 -12.34 9.19 8.23
CA VAL A 157 -13.33 10.17 8.70
C VAL A 157 -13.46 11.31 7.70
N GLY A 158 -14.61 11.99 7.72
CA GLY A 158 -14.87 13.09 6.78
C GLY A 158 -15.03 12.62 5.33
N ILE A 159 -15.41 11.36 5.12
CA ILE A 159 -15.73 10.77 3.82
C ILE A 159 -17.16 10.24 3.83
N GLU A 160 -17.79 10.13 2.66
CA GLU A 160 -18.98 9.30 2.48
C GLU A 160 -18.67 7.82 2.82
N PRO A 161 -19.70 6.99 3.15
CA PRO A 161 -19.51 5.61 3.60
C PRO A 161 -18.51 4.84 2.72
N ALA A 162 -17.49 4.27 3.37
CA ALA A 162 -16.45 3.54 2.69
C ALA A 162 -17.04 2.29 2.01
N THR A 163 -16.53 1.98 0.82
CA THR A 163 -16.94 0.80 0.03
C THR A 163 -15.85 -0.26 -0.05
N ALA A 164 -14.59 0.13 0.14
CA ALA A 164 -13.45 -0.76 0.15
C ALA A 164 -12.22 -0.07 0.77
N ALA A 165 -11.25 -0.87 1.23
CA ALA A 165 -9.94 -0.40 1.63
C ALA A 165 -8.86 -1.40 1.20
N HIS A 166 -7.68 -0.92 0.82
CA HIS A 166 -6.62 -1.76 0.27
C HIS A 166 -5.23 -1.22 0.64
N ILE A 167 -4.24 -2.12 0.63
CA ILE A 167 -2.84 -1.78 0.41
C ILE A 167 -2.51 -2.00 -1.06
N HIS A 168 -1.83 -1.04 -1.67
CA HIS A 168 -1.38 -1.07 -3.06
C HIS A 168 0.15 -0.91 -3.14
N ILE A 169 0.73 -1.24 -4.29
CA ILE A 169 2.15 -1.04 -4.60
C ILE A 169 2.33 -0.01 -5.74
N ALA A 170 2.82 1.18 -5.40
CA ALA A 170 3.29 2.21 -6.32
C ALA A 170 4.05 3.31 -5.55
N PRO A 171 4.93 4.07 -6.23
CA PRO A 171 5.48 5.30 -5.65
C PRO A 171 4.35 6.34 -5.38
N PRO A 172 4.64 7.39 -4.57
CA PRO A 172 3.65 8.42 -4.21
C PRO A 172 3.01 9.16 -5.37
N THR A 173 3.61 9.11 -6.56
CA THR A 173 3.19 9.85 -7.75
C THR A 173 2.15 9.12 -8.59
N ASP A 174 2.02 7.81 -8.44
CA ASP A 174 1.31 6.95 -9.38
C ASP A 174 0.32 6.01 -8.68
N PRO A 175 -0.80 5.62 -9.34
CA PRO A 175 -1.62 4.50 -8.90
C PRO A 175 -0.91 3.15 -9.09
N GLY A 176 -1.29 2.16 -8.30
CA GLY A 176 -0.73 0.81 -8.36
C GLY A 176 -1.78 -0.30 -8.27
N PRO A 177 -1.42 -1.55 -8.59
CA PRO A 177 -2.28 -2.70 -8.34
C PRO A 177 -2.48 -2.92 -6.84
N ILE A 178 -3.59 -3.61 -6.51
CA ILE A 178 -3.88 -4.04 -5.15
C ILE A 178 -2.88 -5.14 -4.76
N VAL A 179 -2.31 -5.02 -3.57
CA VAL A 179 -1.50 -6.05 -2.93
C VAL A 179 -2.39 -6.88 -2.01
N VAL A 180 -3.18 -6.22 -1.16
CA VAL A 180 -4.10 -6.92 -0.27
C VAL A 180 -5.31 -6.05 0.11
N GLY A 181 -6.48 -6.66 0.19
CA GLY A 181 -7.69 -6.05 0.73
C GLY A 181 -7.69 -5.95 2.25
N LEU A 182 -8.25 -4.84 2.74
CA LEU A 182 -8.46 -4.57 4.16
C LEU A 182 -9.96 -4.57 4.46
N GLU A 183 -10.30 -4.71 5.74
CA GLU A 183 -11.65 -4.52 6.21
C GLU A 183 -12.06 -3.06 5.99
N THR A 184 -13.27 -2.88 5.45
CA THR A 184 -13.80 -1.56 5.13
C THR A 184 -14.07 -0.78 6.43
N PRO A 185 -13.49 0.42 6.61
CA PRO A 185 -13.63 1.16 7.86
C PRO A 185 -15.02 1.82 7.99
N ASP A 186 -15.62 1.75 9.17
CA ASP A 186 -16.82 2.51 9.55
C ASP A 186 -16.80 2.91 11.04
N PRO A 187 -16.25 4.09 11.39
CA PRO A 187 -15.15 4.79 10.71
C PRO A 187 -13.79 4.13 10.98
N VAL A 188 -13.75 3.07 11.79
CA VAL A 188 -12.54 2.33 12.18
C VAL A 188 -12.68 0.87 11.77
N SER A 189 -11.60 0.27 11.27
CA SER A 189 -11.47 -1.18 11.09
C SER A 189 -10.13 -1.68 11.64
N HIS A 190 -10.05 -2.97 11.94
CA HIS A 190 -8.84 -3.61 12.43
C HIS A 190 -8.81 -5.07 12.01
N GLY A 191 -7.63 -5.60 11.72
CA GLY A 191 -7.50 -6.99 11.31
C GLY A 191 -6.08 -7.49 11.42
N CYS A 192 -5.93 -8.81 11.34
CA CYS A 192 -4.65 -9.48 11.19
C CYS A 192 -4.69 -10.33 9.93
N ILE A 193 -3.66 -10.22 9.11
CA ILE A 193 -3.48 -10.94 7.86
C ILE A 193 -2.20 -11.75 7.99
N THR A 194 -2.34 -13.07 7.98
CA THR A 194 -1.21 -14.00 7.91
C THR A 194 -0.88 -14.24 6.45
N ALA A 195 0.39 -14.08 6.09
CA ALA A 195 0.84 -14.27 4.74
C ALA A 195 0.67 -15.73 4.31
N VAL A 196 0.31 -15.93 3.05
CA VAL A 196 0.14 -17.26 2.43
C VAL A 196 1.29 -17.53 1.46
N PRO A 197 1.53 -18.80 1.10
CA PRO A 197 2.49 -19.14 0.04
C PRO A 197 2.18 -18.39 -1.27
N ASP A 198 3.23 -18.07 -2.04
CA ASP A 198 3.14 -17.24 -3.24
C ASP A 198 2.19 -17.82 -4.33
N ASP A 199 1.98 -19.13 -4.34
CA ASP A 199 1.06 -19.80 -5.27
C ASP A 199 -0.43 -19.62 -4.92
N GLN A 200 -0.72 -18.94 -3.80
CA GLN A 200 -2.08 -18.60 -3.33
C GLN A 200 -2.40 -17.10 -3.46
N ASN A 201 -1.68 -16.38 -4.33
CA ASN A 201 -1.88 -14.94 -4.54
C ASN A 201 -3.28 -14.65 -5.12
N THR A 202 -4.02 -13.81 -4.41
CA THR A 202 -5.28 -13.21 -4.83
C THR A 202 -5.31 -11.76 -4.33
N THR A 203 -6.22 -10.93 -4.83
CA THR A 203 -6.39 -9.54 -4.31
C THR A 203 -6.84 -9.47 -2.85
N ALA A 204 -7.27 -10.58 -2.26
CA ALA A 204 -7.73 -10.67 -0.88
C ALA A 204 -6.72 -11.34 0.06
N THR A 205 -5.60 -11.86 -0.47
CA THR A 205 -4.55 -12.51 0.29
C THR A 205 -3.28 -11.67 0.21
N LEU A 206 -2.41 -11.81 1.21
CA LEU A 206 -1.06 -11.25 1.18
C LEU A 206 -0.11 -12.42 1.08
N THR A 207 0.77 -12.44 0.09
CA THR A 207 1.78 -13.50 -0.02
C THR A 207 3.00 -13.24 0.86
N GLU A 208 3.76 -14.29 1.15
CA GLU A 208 5.02 -14.18 1.90
C GLU A 208 6.02 -13.24 1.21
N SER A 209 6.15 -13.32 -0.11
CA SER A 209 7.04 -12.44 -0.87
C SER A 209 6.55 -10.98 -0.89
N GLU A 210 5.24 -10.74 -0.97
CA GLU A 210 4.66 -9.40 -0.90
C GLU A 210 4.84 -8.77 0.48
N LEU A 211 4.62 -9.53 1.56
CA LEU A 211 4.85 -9.06 2.93
C LEU A 211 6.33 -8.70 3.14
N ALA A 212 7.25 -9.56 2.69
CA ALA A 212 8.68 -9.31 2.78
C ALA A 212 9.09 -8.05 2.01
N ALA A 213 8.57 -7.85 0.79
CA ALA A 213 8.84 -6.67 -0.02
C ALA A 213 8.25 -5.38 0.59
N LEU A 214 7.07 -5.47 1.19
CA LEU A 214 6.39 -4.38 1.88
C LEU A 214 7.15 -3.95 3.13
N VAL A 215 7.67 -4.89 3.92
CA VAL A 215 8.54 -4.61 5.07
C VAL A 215 9.87 -4.00 4.63
N ALA A 216 10.47 -4.52 3.55
CA ALA A 216 11.77 -4.06 3.08
C ALA A 216 11.72 -2.63 2.49
N ASN A 217 10.62 -2.26 1.81
CA ASN A 217 10.50 -0.98 1.12
C ASN A 217 9.09 -0.38 1.26
N PRO A 218 8.66 -0.01 2.48
CA PRO A 218 7.29 0.45 2.72
C PRO A 218 6.94 1.71 1.93
N GLY A 219 7.93 2.55 1.62
CA GLY A 219 7.77 3.74 0.79
C GLY A 219 7.27 3.48 -0.65
N ASN A 220 7.26 2.22 -1.11
CA ASN A 220 6.68 1.81 -2.40
C ASN A 220 5.22 1.35 -2.28
N TYR A 221 4.63 1.42 -1.09
CA TYR A 221 3.27 0.95 -0.82
C TYR A 221 2.42 2.07 -0.22
N TYR A 222 1.12 2.01 -0.48
CA TYR A 222 0.16 2.97 0.04
C TYR A 222 -1.13 2.31 0.48
N VAL A 223 -1.80 2.93 1.45
CA VAL A 223 -3.14 2.56 1.89
C VAL A 223 -4.14 3.48 1.21
N ASN A 224 -5.23 2.92 0.73
CA ASN A 224 -6.32 3.67 0.10
C ASN A 224 -7.67 3.20 0.61
N VAL A 225 -8.61 4.14 0.73
CA VAL A 225 -10.02 3.89 1.07
C VAL A 225 -10.87 4.49 -0.03
N HIS A 226 -11.85 3.74 -0.50
CA HIS A 226 -12.77 4.12 -1.56
C HIS A 226 -14.16 4.39 -0.98
N ASN A 227 -14.95 5.19 -1.68
CA ASN A 227 -16.38 5.33 -1.44
C ASN A 227 -17.12 5.56 -2.76
N THR A 228 -18.44 5.74 -2.70
CA THR A 228 -19.26 5.87 -3.92
C THR A 228 -18.90 7.11 -4.77
N PRO A 229 -18.69 8.32 -4.20
CA PRO A 229 -18.27 9.48 -5.00
C PRO A 229 -16.83 9.40 -5.52
N PHE A 230 -15.94 8.70 -4.81
CA PHE A 230 -14.53 8.56 -5.15
C PHE A 230 -14.14 7.08 -5.34
N PRO A 231 -14.59 6.43 -6.42
CA PRO A 231 -14.34 5.01 -6.66
C PRO A 231 -12.86 4.71 -6.94
N ALA A 232 -12.11 5.67 -7.48
CA ALA A 232 -10.66 5.53 -7.67
C ALA A 232 -9.87 5.67 -6.35
N GLY A 233 -10.47 6.26 -5.31
CA GLY A 233 -9.87 6.49 -4.00
C GLY A 233 -10.40 7.79 -3.38
N ALA A 234 -10.99 7.70 -2.20
CA ALA A 234 -11.42 8.85 -1.41
C ALA A 234 -10.23 9.45 -0.66
N ILE A 235 -9.40 8.62 -0.02
CA ILE A 235 -8.23 9.05 0.72
C ILE A 235 -7.06 8.07 0.56
N ARG A 236 -5.85 8.58 0.37
CA ARG A 236 -4.62 7.80 0.20
C ARG A 236 -3.52 8.27 1.16
N GLY A 237 -2.65 7.34 1.56
CA GLY A 237 -1.43 7.63 2.32
C GLY A 237 -0.30 6.66 2.00
N GLN A 238 0.91 7.17 1.80
CA GLN A 238 2.11 6.35 1.54
C GLN A 238 2.70 5.80 2.83
N LEU A 239 2.96 4.50 2.89
CA LEU A 239 3.52 3.82 4.05
C LEU A 239 4.99 4.21 4.33
N ARG A 240 5.34 4.12 5.61
CA ARG A 240 6.69 4.29 6.16
C ARG A 240 6.89 3.36 7.34
#